data_AF-A0A1V1NT01-F1
#
_entry.id   AF-A0A1V1NT01-F1
#
_cell.length_a   1.000
_cell.length_b   1.000
_cell.length_c   1.000
_cell.angle_alpha   90.00
_cell.angle_beta   90.00
_cell.angle_gamma   90.00
#
_symmetry.space_group_name_H-M   'P 1'
#
loop_
_entity.id
_entity.type
_entity.pdbx_description
1 polymer ?
#
loop_
_entity_poly.entity_id
_entity_poly.type
_entity_poly.pdbx_seq_one_letter_code
_entity_poly.pdbx_strand_id
1 'polypeptide(L)'
;QDELQLVEKVRLNYQDIMKVGCTGCRYCLPCPSDVDISTCFEIYNKLHMFGNLEEAKFMYTARMSGLLTPSSGYASQCTQCGECLEKCPQSIEIPEYLEKVVNELEGPDLNNIKEIVIKMLNIKQLQQC
;
A
#
# COMPACT_ATOMS: atom_id res chain seq x y z
N GLN A 1 -17.47 -30.21 -16.01
CA GLN A 1 -16.09 -30.45 -15.51
C GLN A 1 -15.11 -29.41 -16.07
N ASP A 2 -15.24 -29.01 -17.33
CA ASP A 2 -14.41 -27.95 -17.94
C ASP A 2 -14.57 -26.55 -17.31
N GLU A 3 -15.78 -26.16 -16.91
CA GLU A 3 -16.02 -24.86 -16.27
C GLU A 3 -15.27 -24.72 -14.93
N LEU A 4 -15.22 -25.78 -14.12
CA LEU A 4 -14.51 -25.77 -12.83
C LEU A 4 -12.99 -25.62 -13.03
N GLN A 5 -12.44 -26.24 -14.08
CA GLN A 5 -11.02 -26.10 -14.42
C GLN A 5 -10.68 -24.71 -14.94
N LEU A 6 -11.57 -24.11 -15.73
CA LEU A 6 -11.42 -22.73 -16.21
C LEU A 6 -11.46 -21.74 -15.04
N VAL A 7 -12.41 -21.91 -14.11
CA VAL A 7 -12.52 -21.09 -12.90
C VAL A 7 -11.26 -21.21 -12.04
N GLU A 8 -10.73 -22.42 -11.83
CA GLU A 8 -9.50 -22.61 -11.07
C GLU A 8 -8.30 -21.92 -11.76
N LYS A 9 -8.18 -22.03 -13.08
CA LYS A 9 -7.11 -21.37 -13.83
C LYS A 9 -7.16 -19.85 -13.74
N VAL A 10 -8.36 -19.26 -13.83
CA VAL A 10 -8.54 -17.82 -13.65
C VAL A 10 -8.23 -17.41 -12.21
N ARG A 11 -8.65 -18.20 -11.23
CA ARG A 11 -8.36 -17.97 -9.80
C ARG A 11 -6.85 -17.93 -9.53
N LEU A 12 -6.11 -18.91 -10.04
CA LEU A 12 -4.66 -18.99 -9.86
C LEU A 12 -3.94 -17.79 -10.50
N ASN A 13 -4.30 -17.45 -11.74
CA ASN A 13 -3.74 -16.27 -12.40
C ASN A 13 -4.02 -14.98 -11.61
N TYR A 14 -5.21 -14.83 -11.04
CA TYR A 14 -5.57 -13.64 -10.26
C TYR A 14 -4.82 -13.57 -8.91
N GLN A 15 -4.63 -14.72 -8.26
CA GLN A 15 -3.85 -14.84 -7.03
C GLN A 15 -2.35 -14.57 -7.25
N ASP A 16 -1.81 -14.93 -8.41
CA ASP A 16 -0.41 -14.66 -8.74
C ASP A 16 -0.11 -13.16 -8.90
N ILE A 17 -1.11 -12.41 -9.37
CA ILE A 17 -1.04 -10.96 -9.66
C ILE A 17 -1.31 -10.12 -8.39
N MET A 18 -2.19 -10.56 -7.49
CA MET A 18 -2.54 -9.84 -6.26
C MET A 18 -1.81 -10.42 -5.04
N LYS A 19 -0.67 -9.82 -4.65
CA LYS A 19 0.18 -10.35 -3.57
C LYS A 19 -0.47 -10.39 -2.18
N VAL A 20 -1.41 -9.48 -1.92
CA VAL A 20 -2.15 -9.39 -0.67
C VAL A 20 -3.63 -9.50 -0.96
N GLY A 21 -4.33 -10.45 -0.34
CA GLY A 21 -5.78 -10.62 -0.44
C GLY A 21 -6.61 -9.50 0.21
N CYS A 22 -6.09 -8.27 0.26
CA CYS A 22 -6.77 -7.11 0.83
C CYS A 22 -7.85 -6.59 -0.12
N THR A 23 -9.08 -6.47 0.39
CA THR A 23 -10.23 -5.93 -0.35
C THR A 23 -10.44 -4.43 -0.12
N GLY A 24 -9.58 -3.78 0.67
CA GLY A 24 -9.71 -2.36 0.98
C GLY A 24 -10.87 -2.00 1.91
N CYS A 25 -11.38 -2.96 2.71
CA CYS A 25 -12.52 -2.74 3.62
C CYS A 25 -12.25 -1.80 4.81
N ARG A 26 -10.96 -1.53 5.13
CA ARG A 26 -10.50 -0.62 6.20
C ARG A 26 -10.88 -1.01 7.63
N TYR A 27 -11.35 -2.23 7.89
CA TYR A 27 -11.69 -2.67 9.27
C TYR A 27 -10.47 -2.71 10.21
N CYS A 28 -9.27 -2.89 9.67
CA CYS A 28 -8.03 -2.84 10.43
C CYS A 28 -7.63 -1.43 10.92
N LEU A 29 -8.41 -0.39 10.60
CA LEU A 29 -8.14 1.00 10.96
C LEU A 29 -9.10 1.51 12.05
N PRO A 30 -8.70 2.51 12.87
CA PRO A 30 -7.37 3.11 12.92
C PRO A 30 -6.31 2.17 13.50
N CYS A 31 -5.08 2.27 12.99
CA CYS A 31 -3.92 1.60 13.56
C CYS A 31 -3.37 2.47 14.72
N PRO A 32 -3.02 1.90 15.89
CA PRO A 32 -2.45 2.67 17.00
C PRO A 32 -1.08 3.30 16.70
N SER A 33 -0.42 2.88 15.62
CA SER A 33 0.83 3.46 15.12
C SER A 33 0.65 4.25 13.82
N ASP A 34 -0.58 4.71 13.55
CA ASP A 34 -0.96 5.54 12.41
C ASP A 34 -0.70 4.94 11.00
N VAL A 35 -0.37 3.66 10.89
CA VAL A 35 -0.18 2.99 9.60
C VAL A 35 -1.49 3.00 8.79
N ASP A 36 -1.46 3.49 7.55
CA ASP A 36 -2.59 3.33 6.62
C ASP A 36 -2.47 2.00 5.88
N ILE A 37 -2.77 0.93 6.62
CA ILE A 37 -2.65 -0.48 6.19
C ILE A 37 -3.36 -0.71 4.84
N SER A 38 -4.55 -0.14 4.68
CA SER A 38 -5.37 -0.35 3.48
C SER A 38 -4.71 0.28 2.25
N THR A 39 -4.20 1.51 2.37
CA THR A 39 -3.47 2.16 1.27
C THR A 39 -2.13 1.48 0.98
N CYS A 40 -1.40 1.02 2.01
CA CYS A 40 -0.15 0.27 1.83
C CYS A 40 -0.38 -0.95 0.92
N PHE A 41 -1.40 -1.76 1.23
CA PHE A 41 -1.72 -2.95 0.44
C PHE A 41 -2.31 -2.65 -0.94
N GLU A 42 -3.09 -1.58 -1.08
CA GLU A 42 -3.58 -1.13 -2.38
C GLU A 42 -2.41 -0.84 -3.33
N ILE A 43 -1.42 -0.07 -2.88
CA ILE A 43 -0.28 0.33 -3.71
C ILE A 43 0.65 -0.85 -3.97
N TYR A 44 0.87 -1.70 -2.95
CA TYR A 44 1.67 -2.91 -3.09
C TYR A 44 1.07 -3.88 -4.11
N ASN A 45 -0.25 -4.12 -4.05
CA ASN A 45 -0.92 -4.93 -5.05
C ASN A 45 -0.85 -4.32 -6.45
N LYS A 46 -1.00 -2.99 -6.58
CA LYS A 46 -0.84 -2.31 -7.89
C LYS A 46 0.57 -2.45 -8.45
N LEU A 47 1.60 -2.34 -7.60
CA LEU A 47 2.99 -2.58 -8.00
C LEU A 47 3.12 -3.96 -8.64
N HIS A 48 2.68 -5.00 -7.95
CA HIS A 48 2.80 -6.38 -8.45
C HIS A 48 1.88 -6.70 -9.62
N MET A 49 0.76 -5.97 -9.75
CA MET A 49 -0.16 -6.11 -10.87
C MET A 49 0.35 -5.48 -12.17
N PHE A 50 0.99 -4.31 -12.09
CA PHE A 50 1.39 -3.53 -13.26
C PHE A 50 2.91 -3.47 -13.51
N GLY A 51 3.72 -3.87 -12.53
CA GLY A 51 5.18 -3.91 -12.63
C GLY A 51 5.88 -2.54 -12.62
N ASN A 52 5.16 -1.45 -12.33
CA ASN A 52 5.72 -0.10 -12.36
C ASN A 52 6.21 0.36 -10.97
N LEU A 53 7.47 0.07 -10.64
CA LEU A 53 8.07 0.38 -9.35
C LEU A 53 8.22 1.90 -9.10
N GLU A 54 8.59 2.66 -10.11
CA GLU A 54 8.81 4.11 -9.97
C GLU A 54 7.50 4.82 -9.63
N GLU A 55 6.43 4.52 -10.39
CA GLU A 55 5.10 5.05 -10.12
C GLU A 55 4.58 4.61 -8.75
N ALA A 56 4.77 3.34 -8.38
CA ALA A 56 4.36 2.84 -7.08
C ALA A 56 5.06 3.57 -5.93
N LYS A 57 6.39 3.74 -5.98
CA LYS A 57 7.15 4.48 -4.96
C LYS A 57 6.74 5.95 -4.89
N PHE A 58 6.50 6.59 -6.03
CA PHE A 58 6.01 7.97 -6.07
C PHE A 58 4.64 8.10 -5.41
N MET A 59 3.67 7.27 -5.81
CA MET A 59 2.32 7.28 -5.27
C MET A 59 2.28 6.92 -3.78
N TYR A 60 3.09 5.94 -3.38
CA TYR A 60 3.28 5.55 -1.99
C TYR A 60 3.77 6.72 -1.16
N THR A 61 4.88 7.33 -1.57
CA THR A 61 5.46 8.47 -0.86
C THR A 61 4.48 9.64 -0.78
N ALA A 62 3.81 9.97 -1.88
CA ALA A 62 2.84 11.06 -1.89
C ALA A 62 1.68 10.83 -0.91
N ARG A 63 1.11 9.62 -0.86
CA ARG A 63 -0.02 9.31 0.01
C ARG A 63 0.38 9.09 1.47
N MET A 64 1.55 8.52 1.73
CA MET A 64 1.99 8.15 3.08
C MET A 64 2.76 9.26 3.81
N SER A 65 3.23 10.28 3.09
CA SER A 65 4.07 11.36 3.64
C SER A 65 3.43 12.25 4.70
N GLY A 66 2.10 12.26 4.84
CA GLY A 66 1.40 13.24 5.66
C GLY A 66 1.26 14.61 5.00
N LEU A 67 1.60 14.76 3.71
CA LEU A 67 1.44 16.04 3.00
C LEU A 67 -0.01 16.33 2.61
N LEU A 68 -0.82 15.28 2.43
CA LEU A 68 -2.24 15.36 2.03
C LEU A 68 -3.18 14.86 3.14
N THR A 69 -2.63 14.44 4.27
CA THR A 69 -3.34 13.82 5.40
C THR A 69 -2.83 14.41 6.73
N PRO A 70 -3.58 14.32 7.83
CA PRO A 70 -3.15 14.90 9.12
C PRO A 70 -1.85 14.31 9.69
N SER A 71 -1.54 13.05 9.35
CA SER A 71 -0.35 12.33 9.80
C SER A 71 0.19 11.44 8.68
N SER A 72 1.44 10.97 8.84
CA SER A 72 2.03 9.98 7.96
C SER A 72 1.49 8.59 8.22
N GLY A 73 1.41 7.79 7.15
CA GLY A 73 0.78 6.46 7.17
C GLY A 73 1.71 5.31 6.79
N TYR A 74 3.03 5.51 6.88
CA TYR A 74 4.04 4.58 6.38
C TYR A 74 3.95 3.19 7.03
N ALA A 75 4.23 2.15 6.24
CA ALA A 75 4.31 0.77 6.70
C ALA A 75 5.40 0.58 7.77
N SER A 76 6.51 1.32 7.70
CA SER A 76 7.58 1.29 8.72
C SER A 76 7.16 1.79 10.10
N GLN A 77 6.00 2.45 10.22
CA GLN A 77 5.44 2.80 11.52
C GLN A 77 4.84 1.59 12.26
N CYS A 78 4.70 0.43 11.58
CA CYS A 78 4.16 -0.77 12.20
C CYS A 78 5.05 -1.24 13.36
N THR A 79 4.45 -1.37 14.54
CA THR A 79 5.10 -1.86 15.76
C THR A 79 4.87 -3.36 16.00
N GLN A 80 4.26 -4.06 15.04
CA GLN A 80 3.85 -5.47 15.16
C GLN A 80 2.91 -5.74 16.35
N CYS A 81 2.04 -4.79 16.69
CA CYS A 81 1.12 -4.90 17.83
C CYS A 81 0.02 -5.96 17.67
N GLY A 82 -0.26 -6.42 16.46
CA GLY A 82 -1.23 -7.50 16.18
C GLY A 82 -2.71 -7.10 16.22
N GLU A 83 -3.09 -5.90 16.69
CA GLU A 83 -4.50 -5.48 16.80
C GLU A 83 -5.31 -5.54 15.50
N CYS A 84 -4.63 -5.43 14.36
CA CYS A 84 -5.26 -5.47 13.05
C CYS A 84 -5.70 -6.88 12.63
N LEU A 85 -5.13 -7.93 13.23
CA LEU A 85 -5.40 -9.33 12.88
C LEU A 85 -6.84 -9.72 13.23
N GLU A 86 -7.28 -9.40 14.44
CA GLU A 86 -8.66 -9.68 14.90
C GLU A 86 -9.72 -8.91 14.10
N LYS A 87 -9.35 -7.75 13.55
CA LYS A 87 -10.24 -6.88 12.78
C LYS A 87 -10.32 -7.28 11.30
N CYS A 88 -9.39 -8.09 10.80
CA CYS A 88 -9.29 -8.40 9.38
C CYS A 88 -10.23 -9.54 8.99
N PRO A 89 -11.32 -9.29 8.22
CA PRO A 89 -12.24 -10.36 7.82
C PRO A 89 -11.63 -11.33 6.78
N GLN A 90 -10.46 -10.99 6.23
CA GLN A 90 -9.76 -11.81 5.24
C GLN A 90 -8.64 -12.66 5.87
N SER A 91 -8.44 -12.59 7.19
CA SER A 91 -7.38 -13.32 7.92
C SER A 91 -5.98 -13.12 7.29
N ILE A 92 -5.65 -11.87 6.95
CA ILE A 92 -4.35 -11.51 6.38
C ILE A 92 -3.34 -11.35 7.52
N GLU A 93 -2.14 -11.91 7.34
CA GLU A 93 -0.98 -11.65 8.21
C GLU A 93 -0.43 -10.24 7.98
N ILE A 94 -1.18 -9.24 8.44
CA ILE A 94 -0.95 -7.82 8.12
C ILE A 94 0.48 -7.37 8.46
N PRO A 95 1.05 -7.65 9.66
CA PRO A 95 2.40 -7.21 9.99
C PRO A 95 3.46 -7.75 9.03
N GLU A 96 3.40 -9.02 8.66
CA GLU A 96 4.36 -9.64 7.74
C GLU A 96 4.32 -9.00 6.35
N TYR A 97 3.13 -8.67 5.87
CA TYR A 97 3.00 -7.98 4.58
C TYR A 97 3.45 -6.52 4.65
N LEU A 98 3.28 -5.84 5.79
CA LEU A 98 3.81 -4.49 5.95
C LEU A 98 5.34 -4.46 5.91
N GLU A 99 6.02 -5.48 6.45
CA GLU A 99 7.49 -5.61 6.28
C GLU A 99 7.89 -5.73 4.80
N LYS A 100 7.13 -6.48 3.99
CA LYS A 100 7.36 -6.55 2.54
C LYS A 100 7.14 -5.22 1.85
N VAL A 101 6.10 -4.47 2.28
CA VAL A 101 5.85 -3.10 1.80
C VAL A 101 7.05 -2.20 2.10
N VAL A 102 7.59 -2.24 3.32
CA VAL A 102 8.79 -1.46 3.70
C VAL A 102 9.96 -1.81 2.77
N ASN A 103 10.24 -3.11 2.59
CA ASN A 103 11.38 -3.56 1.79
C ASN A 103 11.32 -3.12 0.32
N GLU A 104 10.13 -3.05 -0.27
CA GLU A 104 9.98 -2.72 -1.70
C GLU A 104 9.72 -1.23 -1.96
N LEU A 105 8.97 -0.55 -1.07
CA LEU A 105 8.50 0.82 -1.29
C LEU A 105 9.20 1.89 -0.43
N GLU A 106 9.86 1.51 0.67
CA GLU A 106 10.55 2.44 1.59
C GLU A 106 12.09 2.36 1.47
N GLY A 107 12.57 2.24 0.24
CA GLY A 107 14.00 2.21 -0.06
C GLY A 107 14.73 3.55 0.16
N PRO A 108 16.06 3.60 -0.11
CA PRO A 108 16.89 4.79 0.14
C PRO A 108 16.44 6.05 -0.59
N ASP A 109 15.75 5.90 -1.72
CA ASP A 109 15.25 7.02 -2.53
C ASP A 109 14.03 7.72 -1.92
N LEU A 110 13.44 7.20 -0.84
CA LEU A 110 12.19 7.69 -0.25
C LEU A 110 12.23 9.20 0.03
N ASN A 111 13.33 9.69 0.62
CA ASN A 111 13.49 11.11 0.93
C ASN A 111 13.56 11.97 -0.34
N ASN A 112 14.30 11.51 -1.35
CA ASN A 112 14.42 12.21 -2.62
C ASN A 112 13.06 12.30 -3.33
N ILE A 113 12.29 11.20 -3.34
CA ILE A 113 10.93 11.17 -3.90
C ILE A 113 10.02 12.12 -3.12
N LYS A 114 10.13 12.15 -1.79
CA LYS A 114 9.34 13.07 -0.94
C LYS A 114 9.61 14.53 -1.29
N GLU A 115 10.86 14.91 -1.51
CA GLU A 115 11.20 16.27 -1.97
C GLU A 115 10.61 16.60 -3.34
N ILE A 116 10.64 15.64 -4.28
CA ILE A 116 10.04 15.79 -5.62
C ILE A 116 8.54 16.01 -5.50
N VAL A 117 7.85 15.21 -4.67
CA VAL A 117 6.41 15.35 -4.41
C VAL A 117 6.10 16.74 -3.85
N ILE A 118 6.85 17.22 -2.86
CA ILE A 118 6.65 18.56 -2.27
C ILE A 118 6.79 19.65 -3.33
N LYS A 119 7.86 19.61 -4.13
CA LYS A 119 8.08 20.58 -5.21
C LYS A 119 6.92 20.58 -6.21
N MET A 120 6.47 19.39 -6.61
CA MET A 120 5.36 19.25 -7.56
C MET A 120 4.04 19.78 -7.01
N LEU A 121 3.73 19.54 -5.73
CA LEU A 121 2.52 20.07 -5.08
C LEU A 121 2.56 21.60 -5.00
N ASN A 122 3.69 22.19 -4.64
CA ASN A 122 3.86 23.65 -4.57
C ASN A 122 3.74 24.32 -5.95
N ILE A 123 4.26 23.70 -7.01
CA ILE A 123 4.12 24.21 -8.38
C ILE A 123 2.64 24.21 -8.81
N LYS A 124 1.90 23.13 -8.51
CA LYS A 124 0.46 23.07 -8.83
C LYS A 124 -0.35 24.14 -8.11
N GLN A 125 0.01 24.50 -6.88
CA GLN A 125 -0.66 25.60 -6.15
C GLN A 125 -0.39 26.96 -6.80
N LEU A 126 0.82 27.21 -7.30
CA LEU A 126 1.18 28.46 -7.99
C LEU A 126 0.50 28.61 -9.36
N GLN A 127 0.19 27.51 -10.04
CA GLN A 127 -0.49 27.51 -11.35
C GLN A 127 -2.01 27.70 -11.25
N GLN A 128 -2.58 27.75 -10.03
CA GLN A 128 -4.00 27.99 -9.77
C GLN A 128 -4.31 29.44 -9.37
N CYS A 129 -3.33 30.34 -9.43
CA CYS A 129 -3.49 31.79 -9.23
C CYS A 129 -3.51 32.55 -10.56
#